data_AF-A0A840BNR8-F1
#
_entry.id   AF-A0A840BNR8-F1
#
_cell.length_a   1.000
_cell.length_b   1.000
_cell.length_c   1.000
_cell.angle_alpha   90.00
_cell.angle_beta   90.00
_cell.angle_gamma   90.00
#
_symmetry.space_group_name_H-M   'P 1'
#
loop_
_entity.id
_entity.type
_entity.pdbx_description
1 polymer ?
#
loop_
_entity_poly.entity_id
_entity_poly.type
_entity_poly.pdbx_seq_one_letter_code
_entity_poly.pdbx_strand_id
1 'polypeptide(L)'
;MRAWIHNLAMPSEPEIRNAFALLEQYWDGTLQTDLEPIKAKLWAWVDANGGPRVSSERSLLVARMVLCLAYENNRELEDMGFFDDLLHNYGVPRKTINLYGSGNPPPRT
;
A
#
# COMPACT_ATOMS: atom_id res chain seq x y z
N MET A 1 -11.00 -1.91 -10.71
CA MET A 1 -9.63 -1.41 -10.50
C MET A 1 -9.66 -0.40 -9.37
N ARG A 2 -8.94 -0.66 -8.29
CA ARG A 2 -8.95 0.14 -7.05
C ARG A 2 -8.10 1.40 -7.28
N ALA A 3 -8.72 2.45 -7.84
CA ALA A 3 -8.03 3.67 -8.28
C ALA A 3 -7.12 4.33 -7.21
N TRP A 4 -7.39 4.08 -5.93
CA TRP A 4 -6.60 4.58 -4.82
C TRP A 4 -5.19 3.97 -4.74
N ILE A 5 -4.96 2.77 -5.30
CA ILE A 5 -3.63 2.11 -5.33
C ILE A 5 -2.62 3.05 -5.99
N HIS A 6 -2.99 3.67 -7.11
CA HIS A 6 -2.14 4.62 -7.85
C HIS A 6 -1.92 5.97 -7.12
N ASN A 7 -2.67 6.25 -6.05
CA ASN A 7 -2.52 7.46 -5.25
C ASN A 7 -1.48 7.30 -4.13
N LEU A 8 -0.97 6.08 -3.91
CA LEU A 8 0.09 5.85 -2.95
C LEU A 8 1.42 6.38 -3.49
N ALA A 9 2.01 7.33 -2.79
CA ALA A 9 3.40 7.72 -3.04
C ALA A 9 4.32 6.56 -2.63
N MET A 10 4.77 5.79 -3.63
CA MET A 10 5.65 4.67 -3.41
C MET A 10 7.00 5.14 -2.88
N PRO A 11 7.51 4.53 -1.80
CA PRO A 11 8.79 4.89 -1.25
C PRO A 11 9.90 4.27 -2.14
N SER A 12 11.16 4.72 -1.98
CA SER A 12 12.24 4.38 -2.92
C SER A 12 12.73 2.93 -2.81
N GLU A 13 12.32 2.22 -1.77
CA GLU A 13 12.77 0.88 -1.45
C GLU A 13 12.30 -0.13 -2.52
N PRO A 14 13.23 -0.88 -3.11
CA PRO A 14 12.93 -1.74 -4.24
C PRO A 14 11.99 -2.88 -3.88
N GLU A 15 12.03 -3.39 -2.65
CA GLU A 15 11.15 -4.47 -2.18
C GLU A 15 9.68 -4.03 -2.23
N ILE A 16 9.39 -2.81 -1.77
CA ILE A 16 8.05 -2.25 -1.74
C ILE A 16 7.59 -1.94 -3.16
N ARG A 17 8.42 -1.27 -3.96
CA ARG A 17 8.10 -0.90 -5.36
C ARG A 17 7.85 -2.11 -6.25
N ASN A 18 8.70 -3.13 -6.16
CA ASN A 18 8.56 -4.32 -7.00
C ASN A 18 7.31 -5.11 -6.62
N ALA A 19 7.02 -5.23 -5.33
CA ALA A 19 5.81 -5.89 -4.88
C ALA A 19 4.56 -5.13 -5.32
N PHE A 20 4.56 -3.80 -5.18
CA PHE A 20 3.46 -2.95 -5.63
C PHE A 20 3.17 -3.11 -7.13
N ALA A 21 4.20 -3.05 -7.99
CA ALA A 21 4.04 -3.21 -9.43
C ALA A 21 3.50 -4.60 -9.84
N LEU A 22 3.85 -5.65 -9.09
CA LEU A 22 3.29 -7.00 -9.30
C LEU A 22 1.83 -7.09 -8.85
N LEU A 23 1.50 -6.43 -7.75
CA LEU A 23 0.14 -6.37 -7.24
C LEU A 23 -0.77 -5.55 -8.15
N GLU A 24 -0.30 -4.44 -8.72
CA GLU A 24 -1.03 -3.69 -9.76
C GLU A 24 -1.38 -4.61 -10.93
N GLN A 25 -0.39 -5.31 -11.48
CA GLN A 25 -0.63 -6.23 -12.60
C GLN A 25 -1.60 -7.36 -12.23
N TYR A 26 -1.51 -7.89 -11.00
CA TYR A 26 -2.42 -8.91 -10.48
C TYR A 26 -3.86 -8.40 -10.42
N TRP A 27 -4.08 -7.24 -9.80
CA TRP A 27 -5.41 -6.66 -9.61
C TRP A 27 -6.04 -6.13 -10.91
N ASP A 28 -5.21 -5.80 -11.89
CA ASP A 28 -5.62 -5.41 -13.24
C ASP A 28 -5.93 -6.62 -14.13
N GLY A 29 -5.70 -7.84 -13.62
CA GLY A 29 -5.90 -9.09 -14.35
C GLY A 29 -4.87 -9.34 -15.46
N THR A 30 -3.80 -8.53 -15.50
CA THR A 30 -2.71 -8.67 -16.49
C THR A 30 -1.68 -9.71 -16.08
N LEU A 31 -1.63 -10.05 -14.78
CA LEU A 31 -0.80 -11.10 -14.22
C LEU A 31 -1.63 -12.06 -13.37
N GLN A 32 -1.60 -13.35 -13.68
CA GLN A 32 -2.04 -14.39 -12.75
C GLN A 32 -0.82 -15.02 -12.11
N THR A 33 -0.63 -14.78 -10.82
CA THR A 33 0.51 -15.30 -10.07
C THR A 33 0.09 -15.66 -8.66
N ASP A 34 0.86 -16.52 -8.00
CA ASP A 34 0.71 -16.77 -6.58
C ASP A 34 1.25 -15.56 -5.80
N LEU A 35 0.41 -14.99 -4.92
CA LEU A 35 0.79 -13.85 -4.08
C LEU A 35 1.60 -14.26 -2.83
N GLU A 36 1.65 -15.54 -2.44
CA GLU A 36 2.41 -15.99 -1.26
C GLU A 36 3.89 -15.60 -1.28
N PRO A 37 4.64 -15.75 -2.39
CA PRO A 37 6.02 -15.29 -2.46
C PRO A 37 6.18 -13.77 -2.30
N ILE A 38 5.21 -12.99 -2.78
CA ILE A 38 5.20 -11.53 -2.66
C ILE A 38 4.93 -11.14 -1.20
N LYS A 39 3.92 -11.78 -0.57
CA LYS A 39 3.60 -11.64 0.85
C LYS A 39 4.80 -11.93 1.74
N ALA A 40 5.45 -13.09 1.53
CA ALA A 40 6.58 -13.52 2.34
C ALA A 40 7.76 -12.51 2.27
N LYS A 41 8.08 -12.00 1.07
CA LYS A 41 9.15 -11.00 0.88
C LYS A 41 8.83 -9.67 1.54
N LEU A 42 7.62 -9.15 1.35
CA LEU A 42 7.17 -7.92 2.00
C LEU A 42 7.14 -8.06 3.53
N TRP A 43 6.66 -9.19 4.03
CA TRP A 43 6.63 -9.45 5.46
C TRP A 43 8.03 -9.50 6.07
N ALA A 44 8.97 -10.20 5.42
CA ALA A 44 10.36 -10.24 5.86
C ALA A 44 10.99 -8.84 5.90
N TRP A 45 10.68 -7.99 4.91
CA TRP A 45 11.16 -6.61 4.89
C TRP A 45 10.54 -5.78 6.03
N VAL A 46 9.23 -5.87 6.25
CA VAL A 46 8.53 -5.19 7.35
C VAL A 46 9.09 -5.64 8.70
N ASP A 47 9.33 -6.94 8.88
CA ASP A 47 9.90 -7.51 10.10
C ASP A 47 11.29 -6.95 10.39
N ALA A 48 12.15 -6.89 9.37
CA ALA A 48 13.51 -6.35 9.47
C ALA A 48 13.57 -4.83 9.72
N ASN A 49 12.53 -4.06 9.34
CA ASN A 49 12.53 -2.60 9.38
C ASN A 49 11.60 -2.01 10.47
N GLY A 50 11.37 -2.75 11.55
CA GLY A 50 10.60 -2.27 12.72
C GLY A 50 9.41 -3.15 13.10
N GLY A 51 9.19 -4.26 12.38
CA GLY A 51 8.19 -5.24 12.73
C GLY A 51 6.76 -4.74 12.57
N PRO A 52 5.79 -5.35 13.26
CA PRO A 52 4.39 -4.90 13.27
C PRO A 52 4.14 -3.71 14.21
N ARG A 53 5.17 -3.18 14.88
CA ARG A 53 4.99 -2.11 15.90
C ARG A 53 4.54 -0.79 15.27
N VAL A 54 3.83 0.03 16.03
CA VAL A 54 3.42 1.37 15.55
C VAL A 54 4.66 2.18 15.15
N SER A 55 4.68 2.67 13.92
CA SER A 55 5.76 3.48 13.36
C SER A 55 5.16 4.65 12.61
N SER A 56 5.78 5.82 12.73
CA SER A 56 5.46 7.00 11.93
C SER A 56 6.27 7.07 10.63
N GLU A 57 7.12 6.07 10.36
CA GLU A 57 7.92 6.05 9.14
C GLU A 57 7.05 5.73 7.93
N ARG A 58 7.01 6.69 7.00
CA ARG A 58 6.15 6.63 5.81
C ARG A 58 6.42 5.38 4.95
N SER A 59 7.68 5.00 4.75
CA SER A 59 8.05 3.81 3.96
C SER A 59 7.48 2.54 4.59
N LEU A 60 7.57 2.39 5.92
CA LEU A 60 7.03 1.25 6.64
C LEU A 60 5.49 1.22 6.63
N LEU A 61 4.85 2.39 6.69
CA LEU A 61 3.40 2.49 6.53
C LEU A 61 2.94 2.03 5.14
N VAL A 62 3.59 2.54 4.09
CA VAL A 62 3.28 2.10 2.72
C VAL A 62 3.58 0.62 2.53
N ALA A 63 4.70 0.10 3.06
CA ALA A 63 5.03 -1.33 3.01
C ALA A 63 3.91 -2.20 3.59
N ARG A 64 3.32 -1.79 4.72
CA ARG A 64 2.20 -2.50 5.35
C ARG A 64 0.93 -2.41 4.51
N MET A 65 0.66 -1.27 3.88
CA MET A 65 -0.48 -1.13 2.97
C MET A 65 -0.34 -2.03 1.74
N VAL A 66 0.87 -2.08 1.15
CA VAL A 66 1.18 -2.98 0.03
C VAL A 66 1.10 -4.44 0.48
N LEU A 67 1.51 -4.77 1.70
CA LEU A 67 1.33 -6.10 2.27
C LEU A 67 -0.16 -6.44 2.40
N CYS A 68 -1.00 -5.53 2.88
CA CYS A 68 -2.45 -5.74 2.92
C CYS A 68 -3.02 -6.05 1.54
N LEU A 69 -2.58 -5.34 0.49
CA LEU A 69 -2.96 -5.58 -0.91
C LEU A 69 -2.61 -6.99 -1.41
N ALA A 70 -1.61 -7.64 -0.82
CA ALA A 70 -1.19 -8.99 -1.18
C ALA A 70 -2.08 -10.09 -0.58
N TYR A 71 -3.04 -9.75 0.30
CA TYR A 71 -4.06 -10.67 0.80
C TYR A 71 -5.33 -10.61 -0.07
N GLU A 72 -5.48 -11.57 -0.98
CA GLU A 72 -6.55 -11.65 -1.98
C GLU A 72 -7.97 -11.54 -1.41
N ASN A 73 -8.20 -12.10 -0.21
CA ASN A 73 -9.51 -12.14 0.43
C ASN A 73 -9.84 -10.92 1.29
N ASN A 74 -8.98 -9.89 1.31
CA ASN A 74 -9.25 -8.72 2.12
C ASN A 74 -10.20 -7.75 1.39
N ARG A 75 -11.50 -7.90 1.68
CA ARG A 75 -12.59 -7.03 1.17
C ARG A 75 -12.48 -5.59 1.70
N GLU A 76 -11.79 -5.36 2.81
CA GLU A 76 -11.57 -4.01 3.37
C GLU A 76 -10.72 -3.14 2.44
N LEU A 77 -9.94 -3.76 1.56
CA LEU A 77 -9.14 -3.08 0.53
C LEU A 77 -9.98 -2.46 -0.60
N GLU A 78 -11.27 -2.80 -0.70
CA GLU A 78 -12.18 -2.21 -1.68
C GLU A 78 -12.49 -0.74 -1.37
N ASP A 79 -12.41 -0.36 -0.09
CA ASP A 79 -12.65 1.00 0.39
C ASP A 79 -11.33 1.67 0.78
N MET A 80 -11.06 2.82 0.16
CA MET A 80 -9.91 3.67 0.50
C MET A 80 -9.97 4.17 1.96
N GLY A 81 -11.18 4.30 2.52
CA GLY A 81 -11.39 4.78 3.90
C GLY A 81 -10.67 3.96 4.96
N PHE A 82 -10.53 2.64 4.75
CA PHE A 82 -9.77 1.77 5.66
C PHE A 82 -8.31 2.22 5.80
N PHE A 83 -7.70 2.60 4.67
CA PHE A 83 -6.31 3.04 4.64
C PHE A 83 -6.12 4.47 5.12
N ASP A 84 -7.08 5.35 4.87
CA ASP A 84 -7.07 6.72 5.39
C ASP A 84 -7.13 6.72 6.92
N ASP A 85 -8.01 5.90 7.50
CA ASP A 85 -8.10 5.74 8.95
C ASP A 85 -6.85 5.06 9.51
N LEU A 86 -6.30 4.07 8.80
CA LEU A 86 -5.04 3.42 9.18
C LEU A 86 -3.88 4.44 9.20
N LEU A 87 -3.68 5.22 8.14
CA LEU A 87 -2.66 6.27 8.06
C LEU A 87 -2.88 7.36 9.12
N HIS A 88 -4.13 7.76 9.35
CA HIS A 88 -4.47 8.72 10.40
C HIS A 88 -4.10 8.20 11.79
N ASN A 89 -4.45 6.95 12.11
CA ASN A 89 -4.13 6.30 13.37
C ASN A 89 -2.62 6.11 13.59
N TYR A 90 -1.84 6.05 12.51
CA TYR A 90 -0.38 6.02 12.55
C TYR A 90 0.29 7.41 12.66
N GLY A 91 -0.50 8.47 12.86
CA GLY A 91 0.01 9.83 13.08
C GLY A 91 0.25 10.63 11.80
N VAL A 92 -0.17 10.12 10.63
CA VAL A 92 -0.16 10.90 9.39
C VAL A 92 -1.36 11.86 9.41
N PRO A 93 -1.17 13.18 9.29
CA PRO A 93 -2.28 14.12 9.32
C PRO A 93 -3.26 13.88 8.15
N ARG A 94 -4.59 13.91 8.42
CA ARG A 94 -5.64 13.80 7.38
C ARG A 94 -5.46 14.80 6.24
N LYS A 95 -4.88 15.98 6.51
CA LYS A 95 -4.56 16.98 5.47
C LYS A 95 -3.52 16.47 4.47
N THR A 96 -2.57 15.65 4.91
CA THR A 96 -1.55 15.02 4.07
C THR A 96 -2.12 13.82 3.31
N ILE A 97 -3.07 13.10 3.92
CA ILE A 97 -3.81 11.98 3.31
C ILE A 97 -4.76 12.49 2.21
N ASN A 98 -5.52 13.56 2.49
CA ASN A 98 -6.48 14.19 1.59
C ASN A 98 -5.85 14.94 0.40
N LEU A 99 -4.52 15.06 0.33
CA LEU A 99 -3.84 15.47 -0.91
C LEU A 99 -4.00 14.41 -2.03
N TYR A 100 -4.46 13.21 -1.69
CA TYR A 100 -4.47 12.03 -2.55
C TYR A 100 -5.85 11.32 -2.59
N GLY A 101 -6.88 11.93 -2.00
CA GLY A 101 -8.24 11.38 -1.98
C GLY A 101 -8.92 11.43 -3.36
N SER A 102 -10.04 10.71 -3.51
CA SER A 102 -10.83 10.63 -4.76
C SER A 102 -11.25 11.98 -5.35
N GLY A 103 -11.19 13.06 -4.58
CA GLY A 103 -11.46 14.43 -5.02
C GLY A 103 -10.24 15.24 -5.48
N ASN A 104 -9.02 14.68 -5.48
CA ASN A 104 -7.79 15.44 -5.78
C ASN A 104 -6.70 14.59 -6.48
N PRO A 105 -6.91 14.17 -7.74
CA PRO A 105 -5.90 13.44 -8.50
C PRO A 105 -4.67 14.33 -8.80
N PRO A 106 -3.45 13.75 -8.86
CA PRO A 106 -2.25 14.50 -9.23
C PRO A 106 -2.36 15.09 -10.64
N PRO A 107 -1.71 16.24 -10.92
CA PRO A 107 -1.68 16.80 -12.26
C PRO A 107 -1.05 15.79 -13.23
N ARG A 108 -1.74 15.50 -14.33
CA ARG A 108 -1.16 14.69 -15.41
C ARG A 108 -0.04 15.51 -16.06
N THR A 109 1.21 15.16 -15.78
CA THR A 109 2.38 15.55 -16.57
C THR A 109 2.63 14.54 -17.66
#